data_AF-A0A963UMR7-F1
#
_entry.id   AF-A0A963UMR7-F1
#
_cell.length_a   1.000
_cell.length_b   1.000
_cell.length_c   1.000
_cell.angle_alpha   90.00
_cell.angle_beta   90.00
_cell.angle_gamma   90.00
#
_symmetry.space_group_name_H-M   'P 1'
#
loop_
_entity.id
_entity.type
_entity.pdbx_description
1 polymer ?
#
loop_
_entity_poly.entity_id
_entity_poly.type
_entity_poly.pdbx_seq_one_letter_code
_entity_poly.pdbx_strand_id
1 'polypeptide(L)'
;MNFWPFPRRKAPTESKSLAAPANDLLEIFGALQSTASGISVSVEQAIRVPAVHSAIRVIAEAAGSLDVMVKRINADGSESDEPGHPVSKLLRGDVNDWTSGTELVTDLVCDALGCF
;
A
#
# COMPACT_ATOMS: atom_id res chain seq x y z
N MET A 1 10.42 -17.20 -55.67
CA MET A 1 11.39 -17.96 -54.85
C MET A 1 11.64 -17.19 -53.57
N ASN A 2 11.28 -17.75 -52.41
CA ASN A 2 11.60 -17.13 -51.11
C ASN A 2 13.05 -17.47 -50.73
N PHE A 3 13.93 -16.48 -50.74
CA PHE A 3 15.34 -16.57 -50.39
C PHE A 3 15.55 -15.98 -48.98
N TRP A 4 15.33 -16.78 -47.94
CA TRP A 4 15.63 -16.41 -46.56
C TRP A 4 16.49 -17.50 -45.92
N PRO A 5 17.72 -17.21 -45.45
CA PRO A 5 18.73 -18.24 -45.15
C PRO A 5 18.60 -18.87 -43.75
N PHE A 6 17.71 -18.36 -42.89
CA PHE A 6 17.48 -18.93 -41.56
C PHE A 6 16.24 -19.82 -41.58
N PRO A 7 16.35 -21.12 -41.26
CA PRO A 7 15.19 -21.97 -41.11
C PRO A 7 14.32 -21.39 -39.98
N ARG A 8 13.06 -21.06 -40.29
CA ARG A 8 12.07 -20.68 -39.28
C ARG A 8 11.77 -21.90 -38.42
N ARG A 9 12.63 -22.20 -37.44
CA ARG A 9 12.31 -23.13 -36.37
C ARG A 9 11.19 -22.46 -35.57
N LYS A 10 9.96 -22.97 -35.70
CA LYS A 10 8.91 -22.64 -34.72
C LYS A 10 9.44 -23.10 -33.37
N ALA A 11 9.65 -22.17 -32.44
CA ALA A 11 9.89 -22.54 -31.05
C ALA A 11 8.73 -23.47 -30.62
N PRO A 12 9.00 -24.51 -29.80
CA PRO A 12 7.93 -25.35 -29.27
C PRO A 12 6.91 -24.45 -28.57
N THR A 13 5.66 -24.52 -29.02
CA THR A 13 4.57 -23.71 -28.47
C THR A 13 4.35 -24.14 -27.02
N GLU A 14 4.71 -23.29 -26.06
CA GLU A 14 4.44 -23.51 -24.65
C GLU A 14 2.92 -23.47 -24.42
N SER A 15 2.33 -24.61 -24.08
CA SER A 15 0.92 -24.73 -23.72
C SER A 15 0.74 -24.37 -22.25
N LYS A 16 0.53 -23.08 -21.96
CA LYS A 16 0.10 -22.64 -20.61
C LYS A 16 -1.37 -22.94 -20.41
N SER A 17 -1.68 -23.79 -19.42
CA SER A 17 -3.04 -24.09 -18.98
C SER A 17 -3.44 -23.13 -17.86
N LEU A 18 -4.64 -22.55 -17.94
CA LEU A 18 -5.23 -21.78 -16.84
C LEU A 18 -5.76 -22.67 -15.71
N ALA A 19 -5.92 -23.97 -15.95
CA ALA A 19 -6.42 -24.92 -14.94
C ALA A 19 -5.35 -25.35 -13.92
N ALA A 20 -4.08 -25.08 -14.21
CA ALA A 20 -2.94 -25.39 -13.34
C ALA A 20 -1.91 -24.26 -13.44
N PRO A 21 -2.19 -23.08 -12.86
CA PRO A 21 -1.26 -21.96 -12.87
C PRO A 21 0.04 -22.33 -12.17
N ALA A 22 1.15 -21.82 -12.70
CA ALA A 22 2.46 -21.96 -12.08
C ALA A 22 2.56 -21.12 -10.79
N ASN A 23 3.43 -21.50 -9.86
CA ASN A 23 3.51 -20.88 -8.53
C ASN A 23 3.89 -19.39 -8.60
N ASP A 24 4.75 -19.01 -9.54
CA ASP A 24 5.11 -17.61 -9.82
C ASP A 24 3.89 -16.77 -10.21
N LEU A 25 2.97 -17.33 -11.01
CA LEU A 25 1.71 -16.67 -11.34
C LEU A 25 0.80 -16.58 -10.12
N LEU A 26 0.71 -17.63 -9.30
CA LEU A 26 -0.09 -17.60 -8.08
C LEU A 26 0.45 -16.57 -7.07
N GLU A 27 1.77 -16.38 -6.98
CA GLU A 27 2.38 -15.31 -6.17
C GLU A 27 2.06 -13.92 -6.72
N ILE A 28 2.21 -13.71 -8.03
CA ILE A 28 1.88 -12.44 -8.70
C ILE A 28 0.41 -12.05 -8.48
N PHE A 29 -0.49 -13.03 -8.47
CA PHE A 29 -1.92 -12.79 -8.25
C PHE A 29 -2.34 -12.88 -6.77
N GLY A 30 -1.39 -13.00 -5.83
CA GLY A 30 -1.69 -13.07 -4.39
C GLY A 30 -2.48 -14.31 -3.96
N ALA A 31 -2.58 -15.33 -4.82
CA ALA A 31 -3.32 -16.56 -4.57
C ALA A 31 -2.60 -17.53 -3.61
N LEU A 32 -1.31 -17.32 -3.34
CA LEU A 32 -0.54 -18.06 -2.32
C LEU A 32 -0.49 -17.34 -0.96
N GLN A 33 -1.43 -16.46 -0.65
CA GLN A 33 -1.57 -15.93 0.72
C GLN A 33 -2.19 -17.00 1.64
N SER A 34 -1.46 -18.09 1.82
CA SER A 34 -1.79 -19.17 2.74
C SER A 34 -0.92 -19.00 3.97
N THR A 35 -1.54 -18.79 5.13
CA THR A 35 -0.85 -18.80 6.42
C THR A 35 -0.19 -20.17 6.68
N ALA A 36 0.65 -20.28 7.71
CA ALA A 36 1.28 -21.56 8.08
C ALA A 36 0.26 -22.70 8.34
N SER A 37 -0.99 -22.37 8.65
CA SER A 37 -2.10 -23.33 8.78
C SER A 37 -2.85 -23.63 7.47
N GLY A 38 -2.41 -23.10 6.33
CA GLY A 38 -3.06 -23.25 5.03
C GLY A 38 -4.35 -22.45 4.85
N ILE A 39 -4.64 -21.53 5.79
CA ILE A 39 -5.84 -20.68 5.75
C ILE A 39 -5.47 -19.37 5.07
N SER A 40 -6.23 -18.99 4.05
CA SER A 40 -6.12 -17.64 3.49
C SER A 40 -6.85 -16.66 4.40
N VAL A 41 -6.17 -15.58 4.75
CA VAL A 41 -6.70 -14.52 5.61
C VAL A 41 -6.80 -13.25 4.80
N SER A 42 -8.03 -12.84 4.49
CA SER A 42 -8.31 -11.54 3.89
C SER A 42 -8.35 -10.45 4.96
N VAL A 43 -8.24 -9.20 4.51
CA VAL A 43 -8.38 -8.02 5.36
C VAL A 43 -9.75 -7.99 6.05
N GLU A 44 -10.83 -8.31 5.32
CA GLU A 44 -12.18 -8.41 5.89
C GLU A 44 -12.27 -9.45 7.01
N GLN A 45 -11.59 -10.59 6.87
CA GLN A 45 -11.51 -11.62 7.90
C GLN A 45 -10.69 -11.15 9.11
N ALA A 46 -9.59 -10.44 8.86
CA ALA A 46 -8.71 -9.94 9.92
C ALA A 46 -9.41 -8.91 10.80
N ILE A 47 -10.15 -7.96 10.23
CA ILE A 47 -10.82 -6.88 11.00
C ILE A 47 -11.97 -7.40 11.86
N ARG A 48 -12.57 -8.54 11.53
CA ARG A 48 -13.57 -9.21 12.38
C ARG A 48 -12.99 -9.67 13.72
N VAL A 49 -11.66 -9.78 13.85
CA VAL A 49 -10.98 -10.08 15.12
C VAL A 49 -10.84 -8.79 15.93
N PRO A 50 -11.47 -8.68 17.12
CA PRO A 50 -11.47 -7.43 17.90
C PRO A 50 -10.07 -6.96 18.30
N ALA A 51 -9.14 -7.90 18.51
CA ALA A 51 -7.75 -7.58 18.82
C ALA A 51 -7.04 -6.89 17.64
N VAL A 52 -7.31 -7.31 16.40
CA VAL A 52 -6.74 -6.70 15.19
C VAL A 52 -7.32 -5.30 15.00
N HIS A 53 -8.64 -5.15 15.09
CA HIS A 53 -9.27 -3.83 15.01
C HIS A 53 -8.75 -2.86 16.08
N SER A 54 -8.57 -3.34 17.32
CA SER A 54 -8.01 -2.53 18.41
C SER A 54 -6.56 -2.14 18.13
N ALA A 55 -5.74 -3.05 17.60
CA ALA A 55 -4.34 -2.76 17.26
C ALA A 55 -4.23 -1.70 16.15
N ILE A 56 -5.05 -1.82 15.09
CA ILE A 56 -5.11 -0.81 14.01
C ILE A 56 -5.45 0.55 14.59
N ARG A 57 -6.50 0.62 15.43
CA ARG A 57 -6.95 1.86 16.04
C ARG A 57 -5.88 2.51 16.92
N VAL A 58 -5.19 1.74 17.77
CA VAL A 58 -4.09 2.25 18.61
C VAL A 58 -2.98 2.85 17.75
N ILE A 59 -2.60 2.21 16.65
CA ILE A 59 -1.54 2.71 15.76
C ILE A 59 -1.99 3.99 15.05
N ALA A 60 -3.22 4.01 14.54
CA ALA A 60 -3.76 5.15 13.80
C ALA A 60 -3.97 6.39 14.68
N GLU A 61 -4.50 6.22 15.90
CA GLU A 61 -4.63 7.31 16.87
C GLU A 61 -3.26 7.79 17.35
N ALA A 62 -2.30 6.88 17.57
CA ALA A 62 -0.93 7.27 17.93
C ALA A 62 -0.28 8.11 16.83
N ALA A 63 -0.43 7.73 15.56
CA ALA A 63 0.08 8.50 14.43
C ALA A 63 -0.61 9.87 14.30
N GLY A 64 -1.94 9.93 14.43
CA GLY A 64 -2.71 11.17 14.36
C GLY A 64 -2.44 12.12 15.53
N SER A 65 -1.94 11.63 16.67
CA SER A 65 -1.57 12.44 17.83
C SER A 65 -0.23 13.20 17.69
N LEU A 66 0.57 12.90 16.66
CA LEU A 66 1.87 13.51 16.44
C LEU A 66 1.75 14.81 15.63
N ASP A 67 2.52 15.83 16.02
CA ASP A 67 2.62 17.08 15.27
C ASP A 67 3.37 16.87 13.94
N VAL A 68 2.74 17.21 12.83
CA VAL A 68 3.35 17.12 11.49
C VAL A 68 4.23 18.33 11.23
N MET A 69 5.53 18.14 10.97
CA MET A 69 6.48 19.22 10.70
C MET A 69 6.77 19.35 9.20
N VAL A 70 6.74 20.58 8.68
CA VAL A 70 7.14 20.87 7.30
C VAL A 70 8.59 21.31 7.32
N LYS A 71 9.44 20.59 6.57
CA LYS A 71 10.87 20.87 6.45
C LYS A 71 11.18 21.40 5.05
N ARG A 72 12.01 22.44 4.98
CA ARG A 72 12.65 22.90 3.74
C ARG A 72 14.01 22.25 3.60
N ILE A 73 14.26 21.67 2.43
CA ILE A 73 15.58 21.24 2.01
C ILE A 73 16.31 22.45 1.44
N ASN A 74 17.39 22.85 2.09
CA ASN A 74 18.22 23.98 1.70
C ASN A 74 19.19 23.60 0.56
N ALA A 75 19.80 24.59 -0.07
CA ALA A 75 20.74 24.36 -1.18
C ALA A 75 22.00 23.55 -0.78
N ASP A 76 22.33 23.55 0.52
CA ASP A 76 23.42 22.77 1.12
C ASP A 76 22.99 21.35 1.54
N GLY A 77 21.73 20.98 1.31
CA GLY A 77 21.16 19.69 1.70
C GLY A 77 20.71 19.61 3.16
N SER A 78 20.82 20.69 3.94
CA SER A 78 20.31 20.73 5.31
C SER A 78 18.77 20.84 5.35
N GLU A 79 18.16 20.30 6.40
CA GLU A 79 16.72 20.43 6.66
C GLU A 79 16.47 21.53 7.70
N SER A 80 15.56 22.45 7.38
CA SER A 80 15.14 23.52 8.29
C SER A 80 13.62 23.56 8.45
N ASP A 81 13.14 23.96 9.63
CA ASP A 81 11.70 24.06 9.90
C ASP A 81 11.05 25.21 9.14
N GLU A 82 9.93 24.92 8.47
CA GLU A 82 9.12 25.92 7.78
C GLU A 82 7.65 25.88 8.24
N PRO A 83 7.36 26.39 9.46
CA PRO A 83 6.01 26.34 10.02
C PRO A 83 4.99 27.17 9.23
N GLY A 84 5.44 28.20 8.50
CA GLY A 84 4.60 29.10 7.71
C GLY A 84 4.17 28.56 6.34
N HIS A 85 4.60 27.35 5.96
CA HIS A 85 4.25 26.78 4.65
C HIS A 85 2.73 26.57 4.54
N PRO A 86 2.05 26.94 3.44
CA PRO A 86 0.59 26.80 3.31
C PRO A 86 0.05 25.40 3.60
N VAL A 87 0.84 24.35 3.31
CA VAL A 87 0.47 22.96 3.62
C VAL A 87 0.31 22.69 5.11
N SER A 88 0.97 23.44 5.99
CA SER A 88 0.84 23.25 7.44
C SER A 88 -0.57 23.58 7.92
N LYS A 89 -1.28 24.48 7.23
CA LYS A 89 -2.69 24.78 7.50
C LYS A 89 -3.59 23.59 7.18
N LEU A 90 -3.29 22.86 6.11
CA LEU A 90 -4.03 21.65 5.73
C LEU A 90 -3.73 20.51 6.70
N LEU A 91 -2.46 20.28 7.04
CA LEU A 91 -2.02 19.12 7.82
C LEU A 91 -2.25 19.27 9.33
N ARG A 92 -2.29 20.50 9.87
CA ARG A 92 -2.51 20.77 11.30
C ARG A 92 -3.83 21.46 11.63
N GLY A 93 -4.47 22.05 10.64
CA GLY A 93 -5.76 22.71 10.79
C GLY A 93 -6.88 21.82 10.28
N ASP A 94 -7.86 22.43 9.64
CA ASP A 94 -8.99 21.72 9.03
C ASP A 94 -8.69 21.46 7.55
N VAL A 95 -8.82 20.20 7.15
CA VAL A 95 -8.63 19.75 5.76
C VAL A 95 -9.81 20.20 4.90
N ASN A 96 -10.99 20.19 5.53
CA ASN A 96 -12.27 20.66 5.01
C ASN A 96 -13.16 21.06 6.21
N ASP A 97 -14.39 21.54 5.98
CA ASP A 97 -15.26 22.06 7.05
C ASP A 97 -15.69 21.04 8.12
N TRP A 98 -15.37 19.75 7.95
CA TRP A 98 -15.81 18.65 8.82
C TRP A 98 -14.73 17.60 9.11
N THR A 99 -13.47 17.84 8.75
CA THR A 99 -12.35 16.91 8.99
C THR A 99 -11.10 17.68 9.39
N SER A 100 -10.60 17.39 10.58
CA SER A 100 -9.34 17.91 11.08
C SER A 100 -8.13 17.20 10.45
N GLY A 101 -6.97 17.84 10.47
CA GLY A 101 -5.71 17.24 9.99
C GLY A 101 -5.33 15.98 10.75
N THR A 102 -5.64 15.91 12.05
CA THR A 102 -5.41 14.70 12.86
C THR A 102 -6.32 13.55 12.45
N GLU A 103 -7.60 13.84 12.17
CA GLU A 103 -8.54 12.83 11.65
C GLU A 103 -8.09 12.33 10.27
N LEU A 104 -7.62 13.22 9.39
CA LEU A 104 -7.06 12.81 8.10
C LEU A 104 -5.90 11.82 8.26
N VAL A 105 -4.96 12.08 9.18
CA VAL A 105 -3.82 11.17 9.41
C VAL A 105 -4.31 9.85 9.99
N THR A 106 -5.21 9.87 10.97
CA THR A 106 -5.78 8.66 11.56
C THR A 106 -6.52 7.82 10.52
N ASP A 107 -7.38 8.41 9.71
CA ASP A 107 -8.14 7.71 8.68
C ASP A 107 -7.21 7.13 7.60
N LEU A 108 -6.23 7.91 7.14
CA LEU A 108 -5.24 7.44 6.16
C LEU A 108 -4.44 6.23 6.67
N VAL A 109 -4.07 6.24 7.96
CA VAL A 109 -3.35 5.12 8.58
C VAL A 109 -4.25 3.91 8.78
N CYS A 110 -5.51 4.10 9.18
CA CYS A 110 -6.52 3.03 9.24
C CYS A 110 -6.69 2.36 7.87
N ASP A 111 -6.82 3.15 6.81
CA ASP A 111 -6.98 2.66 5.44
C ASP A 111 -5.73 1.89 4.97
N ALA A 112 -4.54 2.45 5.22
CA ALA A 112 -3.28 1.80 4.86
C ALA A 112 -3.06 0.45 5.57
N LEU A 113 -3.61 0.28 6.78
CA LEU A 113 -3.47 -0.93 7.58
C LEU A 113 -4.59 -1.96 7.34
N GLY A 114 -5.71 -1.60 6.72
CA GLY A 114 -6.72 -2.58 6.31
C GLY A 114 -8.18 -2.12 6.27
N CYS A 115 -8.54 -0.87 6.60
CA CYS A 115 -9.92 -0.44 6.35
C CYS A 115 -10.11 -0.10 4.86
N PHE A 116 -10.74 -0.99 4.09
CA PHE A 116 -11.33 -0.64 2.79
C PHE A 116 -12.71 -1.28 2.68
#